data_AF-A0A928Q9X9-F1
#
_entry.id   AF-A0A928Q9X9-F1
#
_cell.length_a   1.000
_cell.length_b   1.000
_cell.length_c   1.000
_cell.angle_alpha   90.00
_cell.angle_beta   90.00
_cell.angle_gamma   90.00
#
_symmetry.space_group_name_H-M   'P 1'
#
loop_
_entity.id
_entity.type
_entity.pdbx_description
1 polymer ?
#
loop_
_entity_poly.entity_id
_entity_poly.type
_entity_poly.pdbx_seq_one_letter_code
_entity_poly.pdbx_strand_id
1 'polypeptide(L)'
;MIDLFSKESITLDDLREQLRRNDFTTMPVGDKRKYNPDELEMHSYISGLMDEKWQENAKAMGQKHPSSCYSGDFPTELLRDRLEGIVTDNVIAILNDETALNNIMENIVNPALENGVDGDECLDNTVNALMKTVDFETMLKLSEEFTADSDFNENKAQNFPKIDHARKWNHSRSKTKTVSYEGLNREIANDTMRVEEQAIANADYESCSDMDRQICVLLMQKYLEQHKAIFQNVSQVRISNRVNGNNTHK
;
A
#
# COMPACT_ATOMS: atom_id res chain seq x y z
N MET A 1 25.87 32.84 4.21
CA MET A 1 25.02 31.68 4.49
C MET A 1 23.93 32.24 5.39
N ILE A 2 22.68 32.30 4.93
CA ILE A 2 21.58 32.78 5.77
C ILE A 2 21.32 31.64 6.75
N ASP A 3 21.79 31.85 7.96
CA ASP A 3 21.60 30.95 9.08
C ASP A 3 20.37 31.46 9.86
N LEU A 4 19.38 30.60 10.08
CA LEU A 4 18.20 30.90 10.91
C LEU A 4 18.61 31.32 12.33
N PHE A 5 19.80 30.91 12.73
CA PHE A 5 20.42 31.21 14.02
C PHE A 5 21.45 32.35 13.90
N SER A 6 21.50 33.05 12.77
CA SER A 6 22.32 34.25 12.62
C SER A 6 21.72 35.43 13.39
N LYS A 7 22.59 36.38 13.76
CA LYS A 7 22.21 37.62 14.46
C LYS A 7 21.58 38.66 13.52
N GLU A 8 21.49 38.39 12.22
CA GLU A 8 20.90 39.31 11.25
C GLU A 8 19.37 39.17 11.26
N SER A 9 18.66 40.27 10.97
CA SER A 9 17.19 40.25 10.90
C SER A 9 16.71 39.34 9.76
N ILE A 10 15.86 38.37 10.07
CA ILE A 10 15.35 37.41 9.10
C ILE A 10 14.08 37.98 8.45
N THR A 11 14.05 38.00 7.12
CA THR A 11 12.86 38.38 6.34
C THR A 11 12.14 37.17 5.76
N LEU A 12 10.90 37.37 5.28
CA LEU A 12 10.15 36.33 4.58
C LEU A 12 10.87 35.82 3.32
N ASP A 13 11.58 36.71 2.62
CA ASP A 13 12.33 36.33 1.41
C ASP A 13 13.58 35.52 1.75
N ASP A 14 14.23 35.79 2.89
CA ASP A 14 15.34 34.99 3.41
C ASP A 14 14.89 33.55 3.71
N LEU A 15 13.72 33.39 4.35
CA LEU A 15 13.13 32.07 4.61
C LEU A 15 12.80 31.33 3.30
N ARG A 16 12.21 32.02 2.32
CA ARG A 16 11.91 31.44 1.01
C ARG A 16 13.17 30.98 0.29
N GLU A 17 14.25 31.75 0.36
CA GLU A 17 15.51 31.42 -0.28
C GLU A 17 16.19 30.23 0.41
N GLN A 18 16.12 30.17 1.74
CA GLN A 18 16.59 29.02 2.51
C GLN A 18 15.79 27.75 2.18
N LEU A 19 14.45 27.86 2.10
CA LEU A 19 13.59 26.76 1.68
C LEU A 19 13.95 26.27 0.26
N ARG A 20 14.21 27.18 -0.69
CA ARG A 20 14.60 26.77 -2.06
C ARG A 20 15.96 26.09 -2.15
N ARG A 21 16.90 26.44 -1.26
CA ARG A 21 18.27 25.92 -1.27
C ARG A 21 18.40 24.57 -0.58
N ASN A 22 17.50 24.27 0.36
CA ASN A 22 17.57 23.07 1.16
C ASN A 22 16.60 22.01 0.66
N ASP A 23 17.10 20.78 0.51
CA ASP A 23 16.29 19.62 0.19
C ASP A 23 15.69 19.02 1.46
N PHE A 24 14.42 19.35 1.73
CA PHE A 24 13.69 18.85 2.90
C PHE A 24 13.46 17.33 2.87
N THR A 25 13.59 16.68 1.71
CA THR A 25 13.41 15.22 1.61
C THR A 25 14.55 14.45 2.30
N THR A 26 15.69 15.10 2.53
CA THR A 26 16.87 14.49 3.16
C THR A 26 17.20 15.07 4.54
N MET A 27 16.45 16.08 5.01
CA MET A 27 16.70 16.70 6.31
C MET A 27 16.56 15.68 7.45
N PRO A 28 17.54 15.59 8.37
CA PRO A 28 17.46 14.66 9.48
C PRO A 28 16.32 15.05 10.42
N VAL A 29 15.59 14.04 10.90
CA VAL A 29 14.65 14.18 12.02
C VAL A 29 15.41 13.82 13.30
N GLY A 30 15.21 14.61 14.34
CA GLY A 30 15.78 14.45 15.66
C GLY A 30 15.41 13.11 16.27
N ASP A 31 16.37 12.54 17.00
CA ASP A 31 16.11 11.33 17.77
C ASP A 31 15.31 11.70 19.03
N LYS A 32 14.04 11.31 19.08
CA LYS A 32 13.12 11.57 20.21
C LYS A 32 13.69 11.14 21.56
N ARG A 33 14.64 10.20 21.60
CA ARG A 33 15.31 9.77 22.84
C ARG A 33 16.23 10.84 23.44
N LYS A 34 16.59 11.85 22.66
CA LYS A 34 17.46 12.96 23.07
C LYS A 34 16.66 14.13 23.64
N TYR A 35 15.34 14.14 23.46
CA TYR A 35 14.49 15.19 23.98
C TYR A 35 14.28 15.05 25.48
N ASN A 36 14.30 16.19 26.15
CA ASN A 36 13.90 16.28 27.54
C ASN A 36 12.35 16.16 27.65
N PRO A 37 11.79 15.97 28.86
CA PRO A 37 10.35 15.80 29.02
C PRO A 37 9.50 16.95 28.45
N ASP A 38 9.96 18.19 28.60
CA ASP A 38 9.24 19.38 28.13
C ASP A 38 9.28 19.46 26.59
N GLU A 39 10.41 19.12 25.98
CA GLU A 39 10.58 19.01 24.52
C GLU A 39 9.72 17.89 23.94
N LEU A 40 9.55 16.77 24.65
CA LEU A 40 8.66 15.68 24.22
C LEU A 40 7.20 16.11 24.27
N GLU A 41 6.78 16.83 25.31
CA GLU A 41 5.42 17.38 25.40
C GLU A 41 5.16 18.38 24.27
N MET A 42 6.08 19.31 24.03
CA MET A 42 5.99 20.25 22.91
C MET A 42 5.96 19.53 21.56
N HIS A 43 6.80 18.49 21.40
CA HIS A 43 6.80 17.71 20.19
C HIS A 43 5.42 17.08 19.93
N SER A 44 4.82 16.44 20.94
CA SER A 44 3.49 15.85 20.82
C SER A 44 2.42 16.90 20.50
N TYR A 45 2.52 18.09 21.10
CA TYR A 45 1.59 19.18 20.85
C TYR A 45 1.67 19.69 19.39
N ILE A 46 2.89 20.01 18.91
CA ILE A 46 3.11 20.54 17.56
C ILE A 46 2.74 19.50 16.49
N SER A 47 3.15 18.24 16.68
CA SER A 47 2.77 17.16 15.77
C SER A 47 1.24 16.97 15.73
N GLY A 48 0.55 17.12 16.86
CA GLY A 48 -0.92 17.05 16.90
C GLY A 48 -1.61 18.11 16.05
N LEU A 49 -1.12 19.36 16.10
CA LEU A 49 -1.63 20.45 15.26
C LEU A 49 -1.40 20.18 13.76
N MET A 50 -0.23 19.63 13.42
CA MET A 50 0.10 19.28 12.04
C MET A 50 -0.76 18.13 11.53
N ASP A 51 -0.92 17.05 12.29
CA ASP A 51 -1.74 15.89 11.87
C ASP A 51 -3.20 16.31 11.66
N GLU A 52 -3.75 17.16 12.54
CA GLU A 52 -5.12 17.67 12.38
C GLU A 52 -5.33 18.32 10.99
N LYS A 53 -4.51 19.30 10.64
CA LYS A 53 -4.57 19.98 9.33
C LYS A 53 -4.19 19.05 8.19
N TRP A 54 -3.27 18.11 8.40
CA TRP A 54 -2.89 17.13 7.40
C TRP A 54 -4.07 16.23 7.04
N GLN A 55 -4.79 15.69 8.02
CA GLN A 55 -5.94 14.82 7.79
C GLN A 55 -7.08 15.56 7.06
N GLU A 56 -7.29 16.85 7.36
CA GLU A 56 -8.27 17.68 6.66
C GLU A 56 -7.89 17.88 5.20
N ASN A 57 -6.65 18.31 4.95
CA ASN A 57 -6.15 18.54 3.60
C ASN A 57 -6.06 17.25 2.77
N ALA A 58 -5.66 16.13 3.38
CA ALA A 58 -5.57 14.85 2.70
C ALA A 58 -6.93 14.37 2.18
N LYS A 59 -8.01 14.56 2.97
CA LYS A 59 -9.37 14.28 2.52
C LYS A 59 -9.75 15.16 1.33
N ALA A 60 -9.42 16.46 1.38
CA ALA A 60 -9.67 17.38 0.27
C ALA A 60 -8.90 16.99 -1.00
N MET A 61 -7.71 16.40 -0.85
CA MET A 61 -6.88 15.87 -1.95
C MET A 61 -7.27 14.46 -2.40
N GLY A 62 -8.34 13.88 -1.85
CA GLY A 62 -8.93 12.63 -2.33
C GLY A 62 -8.66 11.39 -1.48
N GLN A 63 -8.03 11.52 -0.30
CA GLN A 63 -7.88 10.40 0.64
C GLN A 63 -9.26 9.98 1.16
N LYS A 64 -9.70 8.78 0.74
CA LYS A 64 -11.04 8.25 1.06
C LYS A 64 -11.14 7.68 2.46
N HIS A 65 -10.04 7.17 2.98
CA HIS A 65 -10.01 6.41 4.22
C HIS A 65 -9.07 7.05 5.24
N PRO A 66 -9.43 7.06 6.53
CA PRO A 66 -8.59 7.62 7.58
C PRO A 66 -7.22 6.92 7.65
N SER A 67 -6.20 7.67 8.07
CA SER A 67 -4.84 7.18 8.35
C SER A 67 -4.81 5.88 9.16
N SER A 68 -5.68 5.75 10.16
CA SER A 68 -5.79 4.54 11.00
C SER A 68 -6.07 3.23 10.23
N CYS A 69 -6.51 3.29 8.96
CA CYS A 69 -6.65 2.10 8.10
C CYS A 69 -5.31 1.58 7.56
N TYR A 70 -4.30 2.42 7.50
CA TYR A 70 -3.02 2.13 6.90
C TYR A 70 -1.98 1.80 7.97
N SER A 71 -0.98 1.00 7.59
CA SER A 71 0.18 0.76 8.44
C SER A 71 1.06 2.01 8.50
N GLY A 72 1.95 2.10 9.49
CA GLY A 72 2.92 3.19 9.56
C GLY A 72 3.90 3.19 8.39
N ASP A 73 4.05 2.06 7.69
CA ASP A 73 4.92 1.93 6.51
C ASP A 73 4.21 2.31 5.20
N PHE A 74 2.93 2.65 5.26
CA PHE A 74 2.21 3.11 4.06
C PHE A 74 2.82 4.45 3.59
N PRO A 75 3.11 4.63 2.29
CA PRO A 75 3.94 5.74 1.83
C PRO A 75 3.43 7.13 2.24
N THR A 76 2.11 7.36 2.24
CA THR A 76 1.53 8.65 2.65
C THR A 76 1.62 8.90 4.14
N GLU A 77 1.60 7.84 4.96
CA GLU A 77 1.79 7.93 6.41
C GLU A 77 3.26 8.21 6.74
N LEU A 78 4.20 7.51 6.07
CA LEU A 78 5.64 7.77 6.21
C LEU A 78 6.00 9.21 5.86
N LEU A 79 5.42 9.73 4.77
CA LEU A 79 5.64 11.11 4.35
C LEU A 79 5.11 12.11 5.38
N ARG A 80 3.89 11.89 5.90
CA ARG A 80 3.32 12.72 6.97
C ARG A 80 4.26 12.72 8.18
N ASP A 81 4.56 11.54 8.71
CA ASP A 81 5.36 11.37 9.93
C ASP A 81 6.75 12.01 9.78
N ARG A 82 7.34 11.92 8.58
CA ARG A 82 8.62 12.54 8.27
C ARG A 82 8.53 14.07 8.31
N LEU A 83 7.53 14.64 7.62
CA LEU A 83 7.36 16.08 7.52
C LEU A 83 6.95 16.71 8.85
N GLU A 84 6.07 16.05 9.61
CA GLU A 84 5.73 16.43 10.97
C GLU A 84 6.97 16.47 11.86
N GLY A 85 7.83 15.45 11.79
CA GLY A 85 9.09 15.43 12.51
C GLY A 85 9.97 16.62 12.15
N ILE A 86 10.20 16.87 10.85
CA ILE A 86 11.03 18.00 10.39
C ILE A 86 10.47 19.34 10.90
N VAL A 87 9.17 19.58 10.75
CA VAL A 87 8.55 20.84 11.19
C VAL A 87 8.65 20.98 12.71
N THR A 88 8.31 19.91 13.44
CA THR A 88 8.33 19.90 14.91
C THR A 88 9.74 20.17 15.44
N ASP A 89 10.75 19.52 14.88
CA ASP A 89 12.14 19.70 15.29
C ASP A 89 12.65 21.12 15.03
N ASN A 90 12.29 21.71 13.88
CA ASN A 90 12.66 23.09 13.58
C ASN A 90 11.98 24.08 14.53
N VAL A 91 10.70 23.86 14.87
CA VAL A 91 9.98 24.71 15.82
C VAL A 91 10.62 24.61 17.22
N ILE A 92 10.93 23.40 17.69
CA ILE A 92 11.62 23.21 18.97
C ILE A 92 13.00 23.88 18.96
N ALA A 93 13.76 23.76 17.87
CA ALA A 93 15.05 24.41 17.74
C ALA A 93 14.94 25.94 17.79
N ILE A 94 13.91 26.53 17.18
CA ILE A 94 13.61 27.96 17.26
C ILE A 94 13.24 28.37 18.69
N LEU A 95 12.37 27.60 19.36
CA LEU A 95 11.94 27.91 20.73
C LEU A 95 13.10 27.86 21.73
N ASN A 96 14.09 27.00 21.48
CA ASN A 96 15.29 26.87 22.31
C ASN A 96 16.36 27.95 22.02
N ASP A 97 16.21 28.77 20.99
CA ASP A 97 17.12 29.87 20.66
C ASP A 97 16.39 31.22 20.80
N GLU A 98 16.66 31.95 21.88
CA GLU A 98 16.05 33.25 22.15
C GLU A 98 16.26 34.27 21.02
N THR A 99 17.41 34.22 20.32
CA THR A 99 17.69 35.15 19.23
C THR A 99 16.81 34.84 18.02
N ALA A 100 16.74 33.56 17.64
CA ALA A 100 15.89 33.12 16.54
C ALA A 100 14.40 33.36 16.85
N LEU A 101 13.96 33.05 18.06
CA LEU A 101 12.60 33.26 18.51
C LEU A 101 12.21 34.75 18.46
N ASN A 102 13.03 35.63 19.04
CA ASN A 102 12.76 37.07 19.03
C ASN A 102 12.74 37.62 17.60
N ASN A 103 13.67 37.21 16.75
CA ASN A 103 13.69 37.61 15.35
C ASN A 103 12.42 37.19 14.60
N ILE A 104 11.93 35.96 14.79
CA ILE A 104 10.69 35.48 14.16
C ILE A 104 9.47 36.20 14.73
N MET A 105 9.43 36.43 16.05
CA MET A 105 8.34 37.15 16.69
C MET A 105 8.23 38.59 16.16
N GLU A 106 9.35 39.32 16.09
CA GLU A 106 9.35 40.73 15.69
C GLU A 106 9.11 40.94 14.19
N ASN A 107 9.68 40.08 13.34
CA ASN A 107 9.67 40.32 11.89
C ASN A 107 8.57 39.57 11.14
N ILE A 108 7.97 38.54 11.75
CA ILE A 108 6.99 37.67 11.08
C ILE A 108 5.69 37.59 11.87
N VAL A 109 5.73 37.17 13.14
CA VAL A 109 4.50 36.88 13.90
C VAL A 109 3.78 38.16 14.31
N ASN A 110 4.46 39.11 14.95
CA ASN A 110 3.84 40.36 15.41
C ASN A 110 3.25 41.16 14.25
N PRO A 111 3.95 41.38 13.11
CA PRO A 111 3.36 42.04 11.96
C PRO A 111 2.15 41.29 11.40
N ALA A 112 2.15 39.95 11.37
CA ALA A 112 1.01 39.18 10.92
C ALA A 112 -0.21 39.36 11.86
N LEU A 113 0.01 39.31 13.18
CA LEU A 113 -1.03 39.54 14.17
C LEU A 113 -1.61 40.96 14.10
N GLU A 114 -0.76 41.97 13.93
CA GLU A 114 -1.19 43.37 13.76
C GLU A 114 -2.04 43.56 12.49
N ASN A 115 -1.75 42.79 11.44
CA ASN A 115 -2.55 42.77 10.21
C ASN A 115 -3.81 41.88 10.31
N GLY A 116 -4.10 41.29 11.47
CA GLY A 116 -5.28 40.47 11.71
C GLY A 116 -5.26 39.11 11.01
N VAL A 117 -4.07 38.56 10.74
CA VAL A 117 -3.90 37.24 10.14
C VAL A 117 -4.34 36.16 11.13
N ASP A 118 -5.18 35.23 10.69
CA ASP A 118 -5.59 34.06 11.49
C ASP A 118 -4.49 32.99 11.46
N GLY A 119 -4.02 32.60 12.65
CA GLY A 119 -2.99 31.58 12.83
C GLY A 119 -3.44 30.20 12.36
N ASP A 120 -4.73 29.87 12.51
CA ASP A 120 -5.26 28.58 12.08
C ASP A 120 -5.31 28.48 10.55
N GLU A 121 -5.75 29.56 9.88
CA GLU A 121 -5.71 29.68 8.42
C GLU A 121 -4.27 29.65 7.90
N CYS A 122 -3.32 30.27 8.59
CA CYS A 122 -1.90 30.18 8.25
C CYS A 122 -1.37 28.76 8.34
N LEU A 123 -1.72 28.01 9.40
CA LEU A 123 -1.29 26.63 9.55
C LEU A 123 -1.89 25.74 8.46
N ASP A 124 -3.19 25.88 8.19
CA ASP A 124 -3.87 25.13 7.12
C ASP A 124 -3.23 25.40 5.75
N ASN A 125 -3.02 26.67 5.39
CA ASN A 125 -2.36 27.04 4.14
C ASN A 125 -0.93 26.51 4.04
N THR A 126 -0.20 26.50 5.16
CA THR A 126 1.17 25.98 5.22
C THR A 126 1.19 24.47 4.98
N VAL A 127 0.31 23.71 5.66
CA VAL A 127 0.20 22.26 5.50
C VAL A 127 -0.27 21.92 4.07
N ASN A 128 -1.25 22.64 3.54
CA ASN A 128 -1.72 22.48 2.17
C ASN A 128 -0.59 22.72 1.14
N ALA A 129 0.17 23.80 1.31
CA ALA A 129 1.32 24.10 0.46
C ALA A 129 2.38 22.99 0.55
N LEU A 130 2.68 22.51 1.77
CA LEU A 130 3.62 21.42 2.00
C LEU A 130 3.19 20.13 1.31
N MET A 131 1.91 19.75 1.40
CA MET A 131 1.37 18.57 0.72
C MET A 131 1.45 18.70 -0.80
N LYS A 132 1.25 19.91 -1.34
CA LYS A 132 1.41 20.17 -2.79
C LYS A 132 2.87 20.14 -3.24
N THR A 133 3.83 20.60 -2.41
CA THR A 133 5.25 20.58 -2.80
C THR A 133 5.80 19.17 -2.92
N VAL A 134 5.30 18.24 -2.12
CA VAL A 134 5.67 16.82 -2.14
C VAL A 134 4.80 15.97 -3.06
N ASP A 135 3.92 16.59 -3.85
CA ASP A 135 2.98 15.92 -4.76
C ASP A 135 2.19 14.78 -4.09
N PHE A 136 1.61 15.10 -2.92
CA PHE A 136 0.88 14.14 -2.10
C PHE A 136 -0.23 13.42 -2.87
N GLU A 137 -0.97 14.12 -3.72
CA GLU A 137 -2.09 13.55 -4.48
C GLU A 137 -1.62 12.44 -5.43
N THR A 138 -0.51 12.67 -6.15
CA THR A 138 0.06 11.66 -7.04
C THR A 138 0.59 10.47 -6.25
N MET A 139 1.29 10.72 -5.13
CA MET A 139 1.79 9.66 -4.27
C MET A 139 0.66 8.82 -3.67
N LEU A 140 -0.42 9.45 -3.23
CA LEU A 140 -1.61 8.78 -2.73
C LEU A 140 -2.21 7.86 -3.79
N LYS A 141 -2.40 8.36 -5.03
CA LYS A 141 -2.94 7.55 -6.14
C LYS A 141 -2.06 6.34 -6.45
N LEU A 142 -0.74 6.54 -6.53
CA LEU A 142 0.21 5.45 -6.77
C LEU A 142 0.20 4.44 -5.63
N SER A 143 0.14 4.91 -4.38
CA SER A 143 0.10 4.04 -3.20
C SER A 143 -1.19 3.22 -3.16
N GLU A 144 -2.34 3.79 -3.54
CA GLU A 144 -3.61 3.06 -3.65
C GLU A 144 -3.62 2.06 -4.82
N GLU A 145 -2.93 2.38 -5.92
CA GLU A 145 -2.83 1.51 -7.10
C GLU A 145 -2.00 0.25 -6.80
N PHE A 146 -0.84 0.44 -6.17
CA PHE A 146 0.17 -0.57 -5.87
C PHE A 146 0.19 -0.97 -4.39
N THR A 147 -0.99 -1.19 -3.82
CA THR A 147 -1.12 -1.66 -2.43
C THR A 147 -0.56 -3.08 -2.25
N ALA A 148 -0.03 -3.34 -1.06
CA ALA A 148 0.40 -4.65 -0.57
C ALA A 148 -0.32 -5.00 0.76
N ASP A 149 -0.33 -6.28 1.14
CA ASP A 149 -0.97 -6.72 2.40
C ASP A 149 -0.39 -6.03 3.65
N SER A 150 0.90 -5.68 3.61
CA SER A 150 1.63 -4.98 4.68
C SER A 150 1.23 -3.50 4.86
N ASP A 151 0.52 -2.92 3.89
CA ASP A 151 0.17 -1.50 3.87
C ASP A 151 -1.02 -1.18 4.79
N PHE A 152 -1.67 -2.20 5.33
CA PHE A 152 -2.91 -2.04 6.08
C PHE A 152 -2.71 -2.34 7.56
N ASN A 153 -3.34 -1.52 8.41
CA ASN A 153 -3.35 -1.76 9.84
C ASN A 153 -4.10 -3.05 10.18
N GLU A 154 -3.38 -4.03 10.74
CA GLU A 154 -3.91 -5.33 11.15
C GLU A 154 -4.83 -5.25 12.37
N ASN A 155 -4.61 -4.26 13.24
CA ASN A 155 -5.34 -4.12 14.50
C ASN A 155 -6.72 -3.46 14.31
N LYS A 156 -7.02 -2.97 13.10
CA LYS A 156 -8.30 -2.31 12.81
C LYS A 156 -9.37 -3.35 12.46
N ALA A 157 -10.33 -3.51 13.36
CA ALA A 157 -11.42 -4.50 13.24
C ALA A 157 -12.25 -4.38 11.93
N GLN A 158 -12.52 -3.15 11.47
CA GLN A 158 -13.19 -2.88 10.19
C GLN A 158 -12.30 -2.03 9.29
N ASN A 159 -11.48 -2.70 8.49
CA ASN A 159 -10.56 -2.07 7.55
C ASN A 159 -11.04 -2.27 6.10
N PHE A 160 -11.88 -1.35 5.62
CA PHE A 160 -12.43 -1.42 4.26
C PHE A 160 -11.36 -1.41 3.16
N PRO A 161 -10.28 -0.59 3.23
CA PRO A 161 -9.16 -0.68 2.29
C PRO A 161 -8.56 -2.08 2.19
N LYS A 162 -8.25 -2.71 3.33
CA LYS A 162 -7.70 -4.08 3.37
C LYS A 162 -8.65 -5.09 2.75
N ILE A 163 -9.93 -4.99 3.08
CA ILE A 163 -10.97 -5.86 2.52
C ILE A 163 -11.05 -5.67 1.00
N ASP A 164 -10.95 -4.43 0.52
CA ASP A 164 -11.03 -4.12 -0.90
C ASP A 164 -9.81 -4.61 -1.68
N HIS A 165 -8.62 -4.42 -1.12
CA HIS A 165 -7.37 -4.98 -1.62
C HIS A 165 -7.48 -6.51 -1.75
N ALA A 166 -7.85 -7.20 -0.66
CA ALA A 166 -8.01 -8.65 -0.66
C ALA A 166 -9.03 -9.12 -1.71
N ARG A 167 -10.12 -8.36 -1.91
CA ARG A 167 -11.13 -8.64 -2.94
C ARG A 167 -10.61 -8.45 -4.37
N LYS A 168 -9.79 -7.41 -4.59
CA LYS A 168 -9.15 -7.11 -5.88
C LYS A 168 -8.14 -8.20 -6.24
N TRP A 169 -7.29 -8.60 -5.30
CA TRP A 169 -6.17 -9.49 -5.54
C TRP A 169 -6.53 -10.98 -5.48
N ASN A 170 -7.42 -11.38 -4.57
CA ASN A 170 -7.90 -12.76 -4.50
C ASN A 170 -9.06 -13.04 -5.48
N HIS A 171 -9.36 -12.11 -6.39
CA HIS A 171 -10.44 -12.18 -7.39
C HIS A 171 -11.81 -12.57 -6.81
N SER A 172 -12.05 -12.32 -5.52
CA SER A 172 -13.31 -12.68 -4.86
C SER A 172 -14.47 -11.76 -5.28
N ARG A 173 -14.21 -10.74 -6.10
CA ARG A 173 -15.22 -9.95 -6.86
C ARG A 173 -15.73 -10.69 -8.09
N SER A 174 -14.97 -11.64 -8.63
CA SER A 174 -15.43 -12.46 -9.74
C SER A 174 -16.40 -13.53 -9.22
N LYS A 175 -17.47 -13.82 -9.97
CA LYS A 175 -18.41 -14.91 -9.64
C LYS A 175 -17.76 -16.30 -9.76
N THR A 176 -16.55 -16.37 -10.29
CA THR A 176 -15.80 -17.60 -10.51
C THR A 176 -14.95 -17.86 -9.27
N LYS A 177 -15.24 -18.94 -8.53
CA LYS A 177 -14.40 -19.38 -7.42
C LYS A 177 -13.01 -19.74 -7.96
N THR A 178 -12.01 -18.90 -7.76
CA THR A 178 -10.61 -19.26 -8.03
C THR A 178 -9.99 -19.77 -6.74
N VAL A 179 -9.71 -21.07 -6.71
CA VAL A 179 -8.98 -21.74 -5.61
C VAL A 179 -7.49 -21.42 -5.77
N SER A 180 -6.79 -21.10 -4.68
CA SER A 180 -5.33 -20.85 -4.73
C SER A 180 -4.59 -22.11 -5.20
N TYR A 181 -3.44 -21.95 -5.87
CA TYR A 181 -2.65 -23.08 -6.39
C TYR A 181 -2.22 -24.06 -5.27
N GLU A 182 -1.96 -23.55 -4.07
CA GLU A 182 -1.66 -24.38 -2.89
C GLU A 182 -2.89 -25.09 -2.32
N GLY A 183 -4.09 -24.50 -2.47
CA GLY A 183 -5.37 -25.13 -2.14
C GLY A 183 -5.76 -26.21 -3.16
N LEU A 184 -5.47 -25.98 -4.44
CA LEU A 184 -5.64 -26.95 -5.53
C LEU A 184 -4.84 -28.23 -5.27
N ASN A 185 -3.60 -28.15 -4.79
CA ASN A 185 -2.82 -29.35 -4.45
C ASN A 185 -3.44 -30.19 -3.33
N ARG A 186 -4.23 -29.60 -2.43
CA ARG A 186 -4.89 -30.31 -1.33
C ARG A 186 -6.27 -30.86 -1.72
N GLU A 187 -6.99 -30.19 -2.61
CA GLU A 187 -8.26 -30.67 -3.16
C GLU A 187 -8.08 -31.71 -4.27
N ILE A 188 -7.09 -31.54 -5.16
CA ILE A 188 -6.73 -32.52 -6.21
C ILE A 188 -6.25 -33.85 -5.61
N ALA A 189 -5.69 -33.83 -4.39
CA ALA A 189 -5.31 -35.06 -3.69
C ALA A 189 -6.51 -35.89 -3.21
N ASN A 190 -7.69 -35.27 -3.06
CA ASN A 190 -8.90 -35.91 -2.51
C ASN A 190 -10.02 -36.10 -3.53
N ASP A 191 -9.99 -35.41 -4.67
CA ASP A 191 -11.02 -35.53 -5.71
C ASP A 191 -10.48 -36.27 -6.92
N THR A 192 -11.03 -37.46 -7.16
CA THR A 192 -10.61 -38.38 -8.24
C THR A 192 -10.96 -37.90 -9.65
N MET A 193 -11.50 -36.69 -9.84
CA MET A 193 -11.74 -36.12 -11.17
C MET A 193 -10.51 -35.34 -11.66
N ARG A 194 -9.96 -35.76 -12.80
CA ARG A 194 -8.83 -35.08 -13.43
C ARG A 194 -9.29 -33.76 -14.05
N VAL A 195 -8.40 -32.76 -14.00
CA VAL A 195 -8.56 -31.37 -14.50
C VAL A 195 -9.27 -31.27 -15.87
N GLU A 196 -9.07 -32.26 -16.74
CA GLU A 196 -9.64 -32.35 -18.08
C GLU A 196 -11.17 -32.59 -18.07
N GLU A 197 -11.68 -33.39 -17.12
CA GLU A 197 -13.12 -33.65 -16.97
C GLU A 197 -13.85 -32.44 -16.38
N GLN A 198 -13.16 -31.67 -15.56
CA GLN A 198 -13.70 -30.45 -14.93
C GLN A 198 -13.72 -29.27 -15.91
N ALA A 199 -12.76 -29.19 -16.82
CA ALA A 199 -12.77 -28.23 -17.94
C ALA A 199 -13.95 -28.48 -18.89
N ILE A 200 -14.31 -29.75 -19.13
CA ILE A 200 -15.47 -30.14 -19.94
C ILE A 200 -16.79 -29.83 -19.23
N ALA A 201 -16.90 -30.11 -17.92
CA ALA A 201 -18.11 -29.82 -17.15
C ALA A 201 -18.41 -28.32 -17.00
N ASN A 202 -17.37 -27.47 -17.04
CA ASN A 202 -17.49 -26.01 -16.95
C ASN A 202 -17.72 -25.33 -18.32
N ALA A 203 -17.48 -26.03 -19.43
CA ALA A 203 -17.86 -25.53 -20.74
C ALA A 203 -19.38 -25.71 -20.90
N ASP A 204 -20.11 -24.59 -20.87
CA ASP A 204 -21.57 -24.57 -20.99
C ASP A 204 -21.97 -25.06 -22.40
N TYR A 205 -22.16 -26.37 -22.53
CA TYR A 205 -22.35 -27.12 -23.79
C TYR A 205 -23.50 -26.56 -24.63
N GLU A 206 -24.48 -25.93 -23.98
CA GLU A 206 -25.64 -25.30 -24.62
C GLU A 206 -25.33 -23.95 -25.27
N SER A 207 -24.27 -23.25 -24.86
CA SER A 207 -23.87 -21.92 -25.39
C SER A 207 -22.89 -21.98 -26.56
N CYS A 208 -22.31 -23.15 -26.84
CA CYS A 208 -21.24 -23.32 -27.83
C CYS A 208 -21.79 -23.48 -29.26
N SER A 209 -21.03 -23.03 -30.27
CA SER A 209 -21.42 -23.18 -31.68
C SER A 209 -21.46 -24.67 -32.07
N ASP A 210 -22.26 -25.04 -33.07
CA ASP A 210 -22.38 -26.44 -33.49
C ASP A 210 -21.05 -27.06 -33.95
N MET A 211 -20.13 -26.23 -34.47
CA MET A 211 -18.78 -26.67 -34.85
C MET A 211 -17.93 -26.97 -33.61
N ASP A 212 -18.01 -26.14 -32.57
CA ASP A 212 -17.29 -26.34 -31.32
C ASP A 212 -17.82 -27.57 -30.57
N ARG A 213 -19.14 -27.81 -30.61
CA ARG A 213 -19.74 -29.05 -30.09
C ARG A 213 -19.20 -30.29 -30.80
N GLN A 214 -19.09 -30.25 -32.14
CA GLN A 214 -18.51 -31.36 -32.90
C GLN A 214 -17.04 -31.58 -32.55
N ILE A 215 -16.26 -30.51 -32.36
CA ILE A 215 -14.87 -30.60 -31.93
C ILE A 215 -14.78 -31.25 -30.54
N CYS A 216 -15.63 -30.83 -29.59
CA CYS A 216 -15.68 -31.43 -28.26
C CYS A 216 -16.03 -32.93 -28.31
N VAL A 217 -17.02 -33.33 -29.12
CA VAL A 217 -17.39 -34.75 -29.31
C VAL A 217 -16.25 -35.55 -29.92
N LEU A 218 -15.55 -35.01 -30.93
CA LEU A 218 -14.41 -35.67 -31.58
C LEU A 218 -13.21 -35.80 -30.64
N LEU A 219 -12.94 -34.78 -29.82
CA LEU A 219 -11.90 -34.83 -28.79
C LEU A 219 -12.23 -35.89 -27.72
N MET A 220 -13.49 -35.97 -27.28
CA MET A 220 -13.95 -37.01 -26.36
C MET A 220 -13.78 -38.41 -26.96
N GLN A 221 -14.17 -38.63 -28.21
CA GLN A 221 -14.02 -39.92 -28.88
C GLN A 221 -12.55 -40.32 -29.03
N LYS A 222 -11.70 -39.39 -29.48
CA LYS A 222 -10.26 -39.61 -29.59
C LYS A 222 -9.62 -39.93 -28.23
N TYR A 223 -10.05 -39.23 -27.18
CA TYR A 223 -9.58 -39.50 -25.81
C TYR A 223 -10.02 -40.89 -25.34
N LEU A 224 -11.26 -41.29 -25.62
CA LEU A 224 -11.79 -42.61 -25.27
C LEU A 224 -11.05 -43.73 -26.01
N GLU A 225 -10.66 -43.50 -27.27
CA GLU A 225 -9.83 -44.42 -28.06
C GLU A 225 -8.41 -44.52 -27.52
N GLN A 226 -7.78 -43.40 -27.17
CA GLN A 226 -6.47 -43.40 -26.52
C GLN A 226 -6.50 -44.13 -25.17
N HIS A 227 -7.56 -43.92 -24.38
CA HIS A 227 -7.72 -44.60 -23.10
C HIS A 227 -7.93 -46.12 -23.27
N LYS A 228 -8.71 -46.53 -24.27
CA LYS A 228 -8.84 -47.96 -24.66
C LYS A 228 -7.49 -48.54 -25.10
N ALA A 229 -6.70 -47.80 -25.89
CA ALA A 229 -5.37 -48.23 -26.33
C ALA A 229 -4.38 -48.36 -25.16
N ILE A 230 -4.39 -47.41 -24.22
CA ILE A 230 -3.59 -47.48 -22.99
C ILE A 230 -4.02 -48.66 -22.13
N PHE A 231 -5.32 -48.88 -21.94
CA PHE A 231 -5.83 -50.00 -21.15
C PHE A 231 -5.51 -51.35 -21.78
N GLN A 232 -5.58 -51.46 -23.11
CA GLN A 232 -5.17 -52.64 -23.86
C GLN A 232 -3.65 -52.87 -23.78
N ASN A 233 -2.83 -51.81 -23.87
CA ASN A 233 -1.37 -51.91 -23.69
C ASN A 233 -1.00 -52.29 -22.26
N VAL A 234 -1.64 -51.71 -21.25
CA VAL A 234 -1.43 -52.08 -19.84
C VAL A 234 -1.91 -53.52 -19.58
N SER A 235 -2.98 -53.97 -20.24
CA SER A 235 -3.43 -55.37 -20.20
C SER A 235 -2.40 -56.31 -20.84
N GLN A 236 -1.85 -55.99 -22.01
CA GLN A 236 -0.80 -56.80 -22.64
C GLN A 236 0.50 -56.83 -21.82
N VAL A 237 0.91 -55.71 -21.22
CA VAL A 237 2.06 -55.66 -20.29
C VAL A 237 1.80 -56.49 -19.04
N ARG A 238 0.58 -56.44 -18.48
CA ARG A 238 0.18 -57.30 -17.34
C ARG A 238 0.15 -58.79 -17.71
N ILE A 239 -0.27 -59.13 -18.93
CA ILE A 239 -0.24 -60.51 -19.44
C ILE A 239 1.22 -60.95 -19.66
N SER A 240 2.06 -60.12 -20.28
CA SER A 240 3.49 -60.41 -20.50
C SER A 240 4.25 -60.59 -19.19
N ASN A 241 3.99 -59.76 -18.18
CA ASN A 241 4.61 -59.88 -16.86
C ASN A 241 4.11 -61.10 -16.07
N ARG A 242 2.85 -61.52 -16.25
CA ARG A 242 2.31 -62.75 -15.64
C ARG A 242 2.82 -64.02 -16.34
N VAL A 243 3.08 -63.96 -17.65
CA VAL A 243 3.65 -65.08 -18.42
C VAL A 243 5.16 -65.21 -18.14
N ASN A 244 5.90 -64.12 -18.01
CA ASN A 244 7.34 -64.15 -17.71
C ASN A 244 7.66 -64.41 -16.23
N GLY A 245 6.75 -64.08 -15.30
CA GLY A 245 6.91 -64.35 -13.87
C GLY A 245 6.74 -65.82 -13.45
N ASN A 246 6.19 -66.69 -14.32
CA ASN A 246 5.97 -68.10 -14.03
C ASN A 246 7.10 -69.04 -14.51
N ASN A 247 8.17 -68.52 -15.13
CA ASN A 247 9.28 -69.33 -15.66
C ASN A 247 10.60 -69.22 -14.87
N THR A 248 10.59 -68.73 -13.62
CA THR A 248 11.81 -68.63 -12.79
C THR A 248 11.85 -69.54 -11.55
N HIS A 249 10.92 -70.49 -11.43
CA HIS A 249 11.04 -71.59 -10.46
C HIS A 249 10.68 -72.94 -11.10
N LYS A 250 11.60 -73.49 -11.89
CA LYS A 250 12.08 -74.90 -11.87
C LYS A 250 13.05 -75.15 -13.02
#